data_AF-A0A838H5M0-F1
#
_entry.id   AF-A0A838H5M0-F1
#
_cell.length_a   1.000
_cell.length_b   1.000
_cell.length_c   1.000
_cell.angle_alpha   90.00
_cell.angle_beta   90.00
_cell.angle_gamma   90.00
#
_symmetry.space_group_name_H-M   'P 1'
#
loop_
_entity.id
_entity.type
_entity.pdbx_description
1 polymer ?
#
loop_
_entity_poly.entity_id
_entity_poly.type
_entity_poly.pdbx_seq_one_letter_code
_entity_poly.pdbx_strand_id
1 'polypeptide(L)'
;MTSSVEGTPRPNGQGLTGAQPEARHPSSGHVPSRPAGARSVARPQRSVPTSADPPAATNADAPTPHRQKPLVPLLAESPAAMVSFAFGCPSFEDLARLKRSNSEVWVTVTTVDEARQAEDVGADCLVVQGSEAGGHRGGFTDDHDGLGLLALVQLVRTATSVPLIATGGIMTGAGLAAALAAGARAGALGTAFLRCPEAGTSSAHQEALARDDRPTAFTRAFTGRLGRGIRNRFLDEHTAAAPTAYPQVHHLTAPLRAYGRSIGDADLINLWAGQAYTLASDLPAEEIVHRVATEARTALEAARQLLG
;
A
#
# COMPACT_ATOMS: atom_id res chain seq x y z
N MET A 1 62.54 22.86 14.28
CA MET A 1 63.34 24.05 13.91
C MET A 1 62.54 24.80 12.86
N THR A 2 62.12 26.06 13.06
CA THR A 2 61.86 26.83 14.31
C THR A 2 60.35 26.66 14.65
N SER A 3 59.48 27.58 15.11
CA SER A 3 59.49 28.89 15.82
C SER A 3 58.42 28.77 16.95
N SER A 4 58.40 29.47 18.09
CA SER A 4 58.63 30.89 18.46
C SER A 4 57.44 31.82 18.12
N VAL A 5 56.83 32.59 19.03
CA VAL A 5 57.03 32.70 20.50
C VAL A 5 55.76 33.22 21.24
N GLU A 6 55.82 33.19 22.58
CA GLU A 6 54.86 33.44 23.68
C GLU A 6 53.94 34.70 23.68
N GLY A 7 52.98 34.79 24.63
CA GLY A 7 52.32 36.06 25.02
C GLY A 7 51.08 36.00 25.96
N THR A 8 51.26 36.02 27.30
CA THR A 8 50.25 36.33 28.36
C THR A 8 50.99 36.95 29.58
N PRO A 9 50.38 37.63 30.62
CA PRO A 9 49.01 37.47 31.18
C PRO A 9 48.27 38.72 31.81
N ARG A 10 47.01 38.50 32.26
CA ARG A 10 46.24 38.87 33.52
C ARG A 10 46.73 39.98 34.53
N PRO A 11 45.96 40.41 35.59
CA PRO A 11 44.50 40.35 35.94
C PRO A 11 43.89 41.65 36.60
N ASN A 12 42.70 41.54 37.23
CA ASN A 12 42.03 42.35 38.29
C ASN A 12 41.05 43.49 37.86
N GLY A 13 39.92 43.73 38.55
CA GLY A 13 39.24 42.96 39.61
C GLY A 13 38.07 43.69 40.34
N GLN A 14 37.18 42.89 40.99
CA GLN A 14 36.18 43.22 42.04
C GLN A 14 34.98 44.18 41.78
N GLY A 15 33.84 43.86 42.43
CA GLY A 15 32.61 44.67 42.55
C GLY A 15 31.42 43.85 43.12
N LEU A 16 30.64 44.37 44.08
CA LEU A 16 29.60 43.61 44.82
C LEU A 16 28.36 44.43 45.22
N THR A 17 27.26 43.70 45.50
CA THR A 17 26.01 44.07 46.22
C THR A 17 24.92 44.88 45.48
N GLY A 18 23.67 44.70 45.93
CA GLY A 18 22.43 45.29 45.39
C GLY A 18 21.28 44.26 45.38
N ALA A 19 20.16 44.52 46.06
CA ALA A 19 19.10 43.52 46.24
C ALA A 19 17.66 44.10 46.25
N GLN A 20 16.77 43.49 45.46
CA GLN A 20 15.29 43.49 45.57
C GLN A 20 14.57 44.88 45.42
N PRO A 21 13.22 44.95 45.25
CA PRO A 21 12.18 43.95 45.53
C PRO A 21 11.21 43.63 44.36
N GLU A 22 10.02 43.13 44.75
CA GLU A 22 9.00 42.44 43.96
C GLU A 22 8.31 43.25 42.85
N ALA A 23 7.82 42.54 41.83
CA ALA A 23 6.63 42.91 41.07
C ALA A 23 5.86 41.65 40.62
N ARG A 24 4.63 41.46 41.11
CA ARG A 24 3.68 40.47 40.56
C ARG A 24 2.64 41.21 39.72
N HIS A 25 2.40 40.78 38.49
CA HIS A 25 1.08 40.90 37.84
C HIS A 25 0.94 39.85 36.72
N PRO A 26 -0.30 39.44 36.35
CA PRO A 26 -0.53 38.25 35.53
C PRO A 26 -0.61 38.54 34.03
N SER A 27 -0.26 37.54 33.21
CA SER A 27 -0.55 37.52 31.77
C SER A 27 -1.22 36.21 31.34
N SER A 28 -2.48 36.35 30.94
CA SER A 28 -3.29 35.47 30.07
C SER A 28 -2.74 34.07 29.74
N GLY A 29 -3.32 33.03 30.36
CA GLY A 29 -3.15 31.65 29.90
C GLY A 29 -3.92 31.40 28.60
N HIS A 30 -3.28 31.61 27.45
CA HIS A 30 -3.90 31.33 26.14
C HIS A 30 -3.61 29.89 25.70
N VAL A 31 -4.48 28.96 26.08
CA VAL A 31 -4.46 27.59 25.54
C VAL A 31 -5.14 27.62 24.16
N PRO A 32 -4.44 27.32 23.05
CA PRO A 32 -5.09 27.20 21.75
C PRO A 32 -6.06 26.02 21.79
N SER A 33 -7.35 26.29 21.59
CA SER A 33 -8.40 25.28 21.62
C SER A 33 -8.21 24.28 20.48
N ARG A 34 -8.25 22.98 20.81
CA ARG A 34 -8.22 21.91 19.81
C ARG A 34 -9.46 22.04 18.91
N PRO A 35 -9.34 21.89 17.58
CA PRO A 35 -10.49 21.82 16.70
C PRO A 35 -11.46 20.71 17.14
N ALA A 36 -12.72 21.07 17.33
CA ALA A 36 -13.78 20.09 17.58
C ALA A 36 -13.99 19.27 16.31
N GLY A 37 -13.75 17.95 16.39
CA GLY A 37 -13.80 17.06 15.22
C GLY A 37 -13.00 15.77 15.39
N ALA A 38 -11.98 15.77 16.26
CA ALA A 38 -11.27 14.56 16.64
C ALA A 38 -12.17 13.64 17.49
N ARG A 39 -12.99 12.79 16.83
CA ARG A 39 -13.63 11.65 17.48
C ARG A 39 -12.52 10.79 18.12
N SER A 40 -12.66 10.51 19.40
CA SER A 40 -11.78 9.54 20.06
C SER A 40 -12.00 8.18 19.40
N VAL A 41 -10.98 7.67 18.71
CA VAL A 41 -11.02 6.32 18.13
C VAL A 41 -10.97 5.35 19.30
N ALA A 42 -12.15 4.95 19.78
CA ALA A 42 -12.29 3.91 20.78
C ALA A 42 -11.55 2.67 20.25
N ARG A 43 -10.52 2.24 21.01
CA ARG A 43 -9.61 1.14 20.64
C ARG A 43 -10.43 -0.04 20.11
N PRO A 44 -10.39 -0.35 18.80
CA PRO A 44 -11.26 -1.36 18.25
C PRO A 44 -10.96 -2.72 18.89
N GLN A 45 -12.00 -3.51 19.12
CA GLN A 45 -11.83 -4.95 19.28
C GLN A 45 -11.14 -5.49 18.02
N ARG A 46 -10.40 -6.61 18.11
CA ARG A 46 -9.58 -7.15 17.00
C ARG A 46 -10.44 -7.67 15.84
N SER A 47 -11.07 -6.78 15.08
CA SER A 47 -11.66 -7.07 13.77
C SER A 47 -10.60 -6.87 12.69
N VAL A 48 -10.48 -7.86 11.80
CA VAL A 48 -9.43 -7.91 10.77
C VAL A 48 -9.92 -7.18 9.52
N PRO A 49 -9.11 -6.33 8.86
CA PRO A 49 -9.44 -5.77 7.56
C PRO A 49 -9.79 -6.87 6.56
N THR A 50 -10.89 -6.74 5.83
CA THR A 50 -11.44 -7.83 4.99
C THR A 50 -11.73 -7.31 3.58
N SER A 51 -11.34 -8.05 2.55
CA SER A 51 -11.77 -7.75 1.17
C SER A 51 -13.17 -8.33 0.94
N ALA A 52 -14.03 -7.56 0.26
CA ALA A 52 -15.36 -7.99 -0.20
C ALA A 52 -15.33 -8.64 -1.59
N ASP A 53 -14.18 -8.67 -2.25
CA ASP A 53 -13.94 -9.44 -3.47
C ASP A 53 -13.84 -10.94 -3.14
N PRO A 54 -14.12 -11.85 -4.10
CA PRO A 54 -13.70 -13.24 -3.95
C PRO A 54 -12.18 -13.30 -3.73
N PRO A 55 -11.67 -14.17 -2.83
CA PRO A 55 -10.28 -14.14 -2.40
C PRO A 55 -9.32 -14.21 -3.60
N ALA A 56 -8.42 -13.25 -3.69
CA ALA A 56 -7.42 -13.20 -4.74
C ALA A 56 -6.67 -14.54 -4.83
N ALA A 57 -6.47 -15.06 -6.05
CA ALA A 57 -6.10 -16.45 -6.31
C ALA A 57 -4.61 -16.78 -6.06
N THR A 58 -4.10 -16.40 -4.89
CA THR A 58 -2.74 -16.64 -4.38
C THR A 58 -2.60 -18.04 -3.79
N ASN A 59 -3.57 -18.45 -2.96
CA ASN A 59 -3.55 -19.72 -2.23
C ASN A 59 -4.28 -20.85 -2.99
N ALA A 60 -4.05 -22.10 -2.56
CA ALA A 60 -4.08 -23.26 -3.46
C ALA A 60 -5.35 -24.14 -3.40
N ASP A 61 -6.49 -23.60 -2.97
CA ASP A 61 -7.75 -24.36 -2.94
C ASP A 61 -8.48 -24.36 -4.28
N ALA A 62 -8.95 -25.54 -4.70
CA ALA A 62 -9.92 -25.65 -5.78
C ALA A 62 -11.29 -25.19 -5.28
N PRO A 63 -11.96 -24.22 -5.93
CA PRO A 63 -13.23 -23.71 -5.43
C PRO A 63 -14.31 -24.77 -5.53
N THR A 64 -14.94 -25.09 -4.40
CA THR A 64 -16.18 -25.86 -4.38
C THR A 64 -17.26 -25.06 -5.12
N PRO A 65 -18.12 -25.70 -5.95
CA PRO A 65 -19.14 -25.01 -6.76
C PRO A 65 -20.37 -24.61 -5.93
N HIS A 66 -20.15 -24.07 -4.73
CA HIS A 66 -21.17 -23.77 -3.75
C HIS A 66 -21.26 -22.27 -3.51
N ARG A 67 -22.27 -21.67 -4.17
CA ARG A 67 -22.88 -20.36 -3.87
C ARG A 67 -22.06 -19.49 -2.92
N GLN A 68 -21.23 -18.60 -3.49
CA GLN A 68 -20.77 -17.44 -2.73
C GLN A 68 -22.03 -16.72 -2.23
N LYS A 69 -22.25 -16.73 -0.90
CA LYS A 69 -23.21 -15.81 -0.30
C LYS A 69 -22.69 -14.40 -0.60
N PRO A 70 -23.56 -13.43 -0.94
CA PRO A 70 -23.11 -12.05 -1.12
C PRO A 70 -22.38 -11.61 0.16
N LEU A 71 -21.12 -11.19 0.02
CA LEU A 71 -20.22 -10.95 1.15
C LEU A 71 -20.67 -9.74 1.98
N VAL A 72 -21.23 -8.71 1.33
CA VAL A 72 -21.70 -7.48 1.99
C VAL A 72 -22.75 -7.75 3.07
N PRO A 73 -23.83 -8.54 2.84
CA PRO A 73 -24.73 -8.98 3.89
C PRO A 73 -24.06 -9.62 5.11
N LEU A 74 -23.10 -10.53 4.89
CA LEU A 74 -22.38 -11.22 5.98
C LEU A 74 -21.47 -10.25 6.76
N LEU A 75 -20.77 -9.36 6.07
CA LEU A 75 -19.93 -8.32 6.67
C LEU A 75 -20.75 -7.28 7.44
N ALA A 76 -22.00 -7.03 7.04
CA ALA A 76 -22.92 -6.18 7.79
C ALA A 76 -23.47 -6.83 9.07
N GLU A 77 -23.53 -8.17 9.11
CA GLU A 77 -23.91 -8.95 10.29
C GLU A 77 -22.72 -9.19 11.24
N SER A 78 -21.49 -9.19 10.71
CA SER A 78 -20.23 -9.36 11.46
C SER A 78 -19.17 -8.33 10.98
N PRO A 79 -19.22 -7.08 11.49
CA PRO A 79 -18.43 -5.99 10.93
C PRO A 79 -16.91 -6.11 11.13
N ALA A 80 -16.19 -6.04 10.01
CA ALA A 80 -14.78 -5.68 9.97
C ALA A 80 -14.59 -4.19 10.30
N ALA A 81 -13.41 -3.78 10.80
CA ALA A 81 -13.08 -2.36 10.96
C ALA A 81 -13.05 -1.63 9.60
N MET A 82 -12.59 -2.31 8.56
CA MET A 82 -12.52 -1.82 7.19
C MET A 82 -12.85 -2.96 6.22
N VAL A 83 -13.61 -2.63 5.18
CA VAL A 83 -13.92 -3.51 4.05
C VAL A 83 -13.37 -2.89 2.77
N SER A 84 -12.53 -3.63 2.04
CA SER A 84 -11.95 -3.18 0.77
C SER A 84 -12.62 -3.84 -0.44
N PHE A 85 -12.76 -3.08 -1.51
CA PHE A 85 -13.20 -3.54 -2.84
C PHE A 85 -12.07 -3.32 -3.86
N ALA A 86 -11.81 -4.32 -4.71
CA ALA A 86 -10.67 -4.35 -5.61
C ALA A 86 -11.04 -4.55 -7.10
N PHE A 87 -12.17 -5.15 -7.44
CA PHE A 87 -12.57 -5.38 -8.85
C PHE A 87 -13.84 -4.62 -9.29
N GLY A 88 -14.25 -3.59 -8.56
CA GLY A 88 -15.40 -2.75 -8.89
C GLY A 88 -15.74 -1.74 -7.79
N CYS A 89 -16.66 -0.83 -8.11
CA CYS A 89 -17.28 0.05 -7.13
C CYS A 89 -18.48 -0.67 -6.47
N PRO A 90 -18.64 -0.66 -5.13
CA PRO A 90 -19.85 -1.15 -4.48
C PRO A 90 -21.06 -0.27 -4.82
N SER A 91 -22.27 -0.82 -4.74
CA SER A 91 -23.48 0.00 -4.84
C SER A 91 -23.58 0.96 -3.64
N PHE A 92 -24.27 2.09 -3.83
CA PHE A 92 -24.57 3.00 -2.72
C PHE A 92 -25.32 2.31 -1.57
N GLU A 93 -26.20 1.33 -1.86
CA GLU A 93 -26.91 0.58 -0.83
C GLU A 93 -25.97 -0.35 -0.04
N ASP A 94 -25.09 -1.08 -0.73
CA ASP A 94 -24.09 -1.97 -0.13
C ASP A 94 -23.11 -1.20 0.75
N LEU A 95 -22.56 -0.11 0.21
CA LEU A 95 -21.66 0.79 0.93
C LEU A 95 -22.35 1.40 2.15
N ALA A 96 -23.57 1.92 2.00
CA ALA A 96 -24.31 2.47 3.12
C ALA A 96 -24.70 1.40 4.15
N ARG A 97 -24.87 0.13 3.74
CA ARG A 97 -25.10 -1.01 4.64
C ARG A 97 -23.86 -1.31 5.49
N LEU A 98 -22.66 -1.36 4.90
CA LEU A 98 -21.39 -1.57 5.61
C LEU A 98 -21.07 -0.41 6.57
N LYS A 99 -21.32 0.84 6.15
CA LYS A 99 -21.09 2.01 6.99
C LYS A 99 -22.07 2.06 8.17
N ARG A 100 -23.31 1.58 8.01
CA ARG A 100 -24.27 1.40 9.11
C ARG A 100 -23.83 0.34 10.13
N SER A 101 -23.03 -0.66 9.75
CA SER A 101 -22.42 -1.61 10.68
C SER A 101 -21.09 -1.13 11.29
N ASN A 102 -20.68 0.12 11.04
CA ASN A 102 -19.42 0.74 11.50
C ASN A 102 -18.15 0.20 10.82
N SER A 103 -18.25 -0.31 9.60
CA SER A 103 -17.08 -0.60 8.74
C SER A 103 -16.74 0.61 7.87
N GLU A 104 -15.47 1.00 7.80
CA GLU A 104 -14.99 1.88 6.73
C GLU A 104 -15.05 1.15 5.37
N VAL A 105 -15.42 1.85 4.30
CA VAL A 105 -15.46 1.27 2.93
C VAL A 105 -14.35 1.88 2.09
N TRP A 106 -13.37 1.06 1.71
CA TRP A 106 -12.22 1.45 0.92
C TRP A 106 -12.35 0.89 -0.52
N VAL A 107 -12.14 1.71 -1.55
CA VAL A 107 -12.32 1.30 -2.95
C VAL A 107 -11.01 1.44 -3.72
N THR A 108 -10.59 0.38 -4.41
CA THR A 108 -9.40 0.40 -5.27
C THR A 108 -9.72 1.09 -6.59
N VAL A 109 -8.83 1.97 -7.05
CA VAL A 109 -9.01 2.77 -8.27
C VAL A 109 -7.69 2.86 -9.05
N THR A 110 -7.81 2.86 -10.38
CA THR A 110 -6.69 2.86 -11.34
C THR A 110 -6.73 4.04 -12.31
N THR A 111 -7.85 4.76 -12.35
CA THR A 111 -8.08 5.99 -13.14
C THR A 111 -8.73 7.10 -12.30
N VAL A 112 -8.80 8.31 -12.86
CA VAL A 112 -9.44 9.47 -12.23
C VAL A 112 -10.97 9.33 -12.20
N ASP A 113 -11.58 8.73 -13.22
CA ASP A 113 -13.04 8.62 -13.29
C ASP A 113 -13.58 7.48 -12.41
N GLU A 114 -12.79 6.43 -12.16
CA GLU A 114 -13.06 5.45 -11.09
C GLU A 114 -13.01 6.10 -9.70
N ALA A 115 -12.05 7.01 -9.47
CA ALA A 115 -11.93 7.75 -8.22
C ALA A 115 -13.12 8.68 -7.95
N ARG A 116 -13.61 9.37 -8.99
CA ARG A 116 -14.85 10.16 -8.93
C ARG A 116 -16.07 9.31 -8.58
N GLN A 117 -16.28 8.22 -9.31
CA GLN A 117 -17.39 7.27 -9.04
C GLN A 117 -17.35 6.73 -7.60
N ALA A 118 -16.15 6.43 -7.08
CA ALA A 118 -15.97 5.98 -5.70
C ALA A 118 -16.26 7.07 -4.65
N GLU A 119 -15.93 8.34 -4.93
CA GLU A 119 -16.33 9.49 -4.10
C GLU A 119 -17.85 9.74 -4.16
N ASP A 120 -18.45 9.66 -5.35
CA ASP A 120 -19.90 9.87 -5.58
C ASP A 120 -20.77 8.84 -4.84
N VAL A 121 -20.35 7.57 -4.74
CA VAL A 121 -21.04 6.58 -3.89
C VAL A 121 -20.71 6.72 -2.40
N GLY A 122 -19.72 7.54 -2.03
CA GLY A 122 -19.37 7.88 -0.66
C GLY A 122 -18.32 6.98 0.00
N ALA A 123 -17.31 6.52 -0.73
CA ALA A 123 -16.18 5.76 -0.15
C ALA A 123 -15.42 6.57 0.92
N ASP A 124 -14.93 5.90 1.96
CA ASP A 124 -14.17 6.53 3.04
C ASP A 124 -12.69 6.74 2.67
N CYS A 125 -12.18 5.92 1.74
CA CYS A 125 -10.77 5.91 1.35
C CYS A 125 -10.60 5.33 -0.06
N LEU A 126 -9.66 5.85 -0.84
CA LEU A 126 -9.32 5.34 -2.17
C LEU A 126 -7.95 4.65 -2.17
N VAL A 127 -7.89 3.39 -2.60
CA VAL A 127 -6.64 2.65 -2.79
C VAL A 127 -6.17 2.85 -4.23
N VAL A 128 -5.28 3.82 -4.43
CA VAL A 128 -4.82 4.27 -5.74
C VAL A 128 -3.72 3.34 -6.23
N GLN A 129 -4.04 2.44 -7.17
CA GLN A 129 -3.14 1.40 -7.67
C GLN A 129 -2.48 1.82 -9.01
N GLY A 130 -1.19 2.12 -8.96
CA GLY A 130 -0.37 2.37 -10.16
C GLY A 130 -0.08 1.09 -10.96
N SER A 131 0.23 1.23 -12.25
CA SER A 131 0.52 0.11 -13.16
C SER A 131 1.82 -0.64 -12.88
N GLU A 132 2.63 -0.17 -11.92
CA GLU A 132 3.80 -0.85 -11.37
C GLU A 132 3.44 -1.97 -10.37
N ALA A 133 2.17 -2.04 -9.93
CA ALA A 133 1.67 -3.02 -8.96
C ALA A 133 1.70 -4.46 -9.50
N GLY A 134 2.01 -5.41 -8.61
CA GLY A 134 1.98 -6.86 -8.87
C GLY A 134 0.61 -7.49 -8.63
N GLY A 135 0.34 -8.61 -9.28
CA GLY A 135 -0.98 -9.25 -9.21
C GLY A 135 -2.01 -8.54 -10.09
N HIS A 136 -3.29 -8.76 -9.81
CA HIS A 136 -4.39 -8.22 -10.63
C HIS A 136 -4.49 -6.69 -10.60
N ARG A 137 -4.86 -6.11 -11.75
CA ARG A 137 -5.26 -4.70 -11.81
C ARG A 137 -6.60 -4.51 -11.08
N GLY A 138 -6.63 -3.51 -10.21
CA GLY A 138 -7.74 -3.20 -9.33
C GLY A 138 -8.74 -2.19 -9.89
N GLY A 139 -8.86 -2.11 -11.22
CA GLY A 139 -9.82 -1.23 -11.89
C GLY A 139 -11.23 -1.85 -11.95
N PHE A 140 -12.22 -1.04 -12.30
CA PHE A 140 -13.59 -1.48 -12.52
C PHE A 140 -13.72 -2.17 -13.90
N THR A 141 -12.91 -1.74 -14.88
CA THR A 141 -12.72 -2.42 -16.17
C THR A 141 -11.52 -3.39 -16.15
N ASP A 142 -11.39 -4.19 -17.20
CA ASP A 142 -10.26 -5.09 -17.45
C ASP A 142 -9.72 -4.88 -18.86
N ASP A 143 -9.25 -3.68 -19.17
CA ASP A 143 -8.87 -3.25 -20.53
C ASP A 143 -7.40 -2.81 -20.65
N HIS A 144 -6.93 -1.87 -19.82
CA HIS A 144 -5.63 -1.18 -20.00
C HIS A 144 -4.57 -1.51 -18.91
N ASP A 145 -3.30 -1.26 -19.24
CA ASP A 145 -2.18 -1.30 -18.31
C ASP A 145 -2.20 -0.10 -17.33
N GLY A 146 -2.37 1.12 -17.86
CA GLY A 146 -2.70 2.33 -17.13
C GLY A 146 -1.53 3.11 -16.52
N LEU A 147 -1.86 4.18 -15.79
CA LEU A 147 -0.90 5.16 -15.28
C LEU A 147 0.00 4.61 -14.17
N GLY A 148 1.25 5.06 -14.15
CA GLY A 148 2.17 4.87 -13.03
C GLY A 148 1.76 5.67 -11.79
N LEU A 149 2.07 5.13 -10.61
CA LEU A 149 1.54 5.56 -9.32
C LEU A 149 1.75 7.06 -9.04
N LEU A 150 2.95 7.59 -9.29
CA LEU A 150 3.27 8.98 -8.98
C LEU A 150 2.41 9.97 -9.80
N ALA A 151 2.11 9.65 -11.06
CA ALA A 151 1.21 10.45 -11.88
C ALA A 151 -0.25 10.26 -11.45
N LEU A 152 -0.66 9.01 -11.21
CA LEU A 152 -2.03 8.68 -10.82
C LEU A 152 -2.44 9.31 -9.49
N VAL A 153 -1.59 9.27 -8.45
CA VAL A 153 -1.86 9.91 -7.15
C VAL A 153 -2.07 11.41 -7.30
N GLN A 154 -1.24 12.10 -8.06
CA GLN A 154 -1.39 13.55 -8.29
C GLN A 154 -2.70 13.88 -9.02
N LEU A 155 -3.07 13.11 -10.06
CA LEU A 155 -4.28 13.32 -10.84
C LEU A 155 -5.56 12.98 -10.05
N VAL A 156 -5.56 11.92 -9.24
CA VAL A 156 -6.67 11.60 -8.34
C VAL A 156 -6.79 12.66 -7.24
N ARG A 157 -5.67 13.17 -6.72
CA ARG A 157 -5.63 14.16 -5.63
C ARG A 157 -6.10 15.56 -6.02
N THR A 158 -6.09 15.91 -7.31
CA THR A 158 -6.72 17.14 -7.83
C THR A 158 -8.18 16.95 -8.24
N ALA A 159 -8.64 15.70 -8.40
CA ALA A 159 -9.99 15.38 -8.83
C ALA A 159 -10.95 14.98 -7.69
N THR A 160 -10.43 14.60 -6.52
CA THR A 160 -11.22 14.07 -5.39
C THR A 160 -10.79 14.66 -4.04
N SER A 161 -11.68 14.62 -3.04
CA SER A 161 -11.40 15.04 -1.66
C SER A 161 -11.07 13.88 -0.70
N VAL A 162 -11.44 12.65 -1.08
CA VAL A 162 -11.27 11.42 -0.30
C VAL A 162 -9.78 11.15 0.07
N PRO A 163 -9.48 10.65 1.28
CA PRO A 163 -8.15 10.15 1.62
C PRO A 163 -7.62 9.09 0.64
N LEU A 164 -6.35 9.21 0.23
CA LEU A 164 -5.71 8.31 -0.72
C LEU A 164 -4.66 7.40 -0.05
N ILE A 165 -4.68 6.12 -0.39
CA ILE A 165 -3.66 5.12 -0.06
C ILE A 165 -2.95 4.73 -1.36
N ALA A 166 -1.66 5.03 -1.46
CA ALA A 166 -0.89 4.75 -2.68
C ALA A 166 -0.44 3.28 -2.72
N THR A 167 -0.50 2.60 -3.88
CA THR A 167 0.01 1.23 -4.01
C THR A 167 0.52 0.89 -5.42
N GLY A 168 1.49 -0.02 -5.49
CA GLY A 168 2.32 -0.29 -6.68
C GLY A 168 3.70 0.35 -6.58
N GLY A 169 4.76 -0.37 -6.95
CA GLY A 169 6.15 0.11 -6.90
C GLY A 169 6.75 0.40 -5.50
N ILE A 170 5.95 0.67 -4.46
CA ILE A 170 6.43 0.98 -3.11
C ILE A 170 7.06 -0.28 -2.47
N MET A 171 8.38 -0.23 -2.27
CA MET A 171 9.18 -1.30 -1.64
C MET A 171 10.09 -0.78 -0.50
N THR A 172 10.37 0.53 -0.49
CA THR A 172 11.31 1.20 0.43
C THR A 172 10.66 2.44 1.04
N GLY A 173 11.24 2.96 2.12
CA GLY A 173 10.75 4.20 2.74
C GLY A 173 10.90 5.43 1.83
N ALA A 174 11.89 5.46 0.93
CA ALA A 174 11.99 6.52 -0.07
C ALA A 174 10.80 6.50 -1.05
N GLY A 175 10.35 5.31 -1.48
CA GLY A 175 9.14 5.15 -2.29
C GLY A 175 7.86 5.57 -1.55
N LEU A 176 7.77 5.24 -0.25
CA LEU A 176 6.65 5.70 0.60
C LEU A 176 6.69 7.23 0.79
N ALA A 177 7.85 7.82 1.05
CA ALA A 177 8.04 9.26 1.19
C ALA A 177 7.59 10.03 -0.06
N ALA A 178 7.96 9.55 -1.26
CA ALA A 178 7.51 10.13 -2.52
C ALA A 178 5.98 10.09 -2.68
N ALA A 179 5.33 8.98 -2.32
CA ALA A 179 3.87 8.85 -2.37
C ALA A 179 3.15 9.76 -1.36
N LEU A 180 3.69 9.89 -0.15
CA LEU A 180 3.17 10.81 0.87
C LEU A 180 3.33 12.28 0.43
N ALA A 181 4.48 12.65 -0.12
CA ALA A 181 4.74 13.99 -0.66
C ALA A 181 3.82 14.31 -1.87
N ALA A 182 3.50 13.32 -2.71
CA ALA A 182 2.52 13.43 -3.79
C ALA A 182 1.06 13.58 -3.31
N GLY A 183 0.81 13.48 -2.00
CA GLY A 183 -0.49 13.78 -1.39
C GLY A 183 -1.28 12.57 -0.89
N ALA A 184 -0.70 11.37 -0.89
CA ALA A 184 -1.29 10.21 -0.21
C ALA A 184 -1.20 10.32 1.33
N ARG A 185 -2.03 9.57 2.05
CA ARG A 185 -2.04 9.50 3.52
C ARG A 185 -1.26 8.31 4.07
N ALA A 186 -1.16 7.24 3.30
CA ALA A 186 -0.33 6.07 3.56
C ALA A 186 0.04 5.38 2.23
N GLY A 187 0.90 4.38 2.31
CA GLY A 187 1.15 3.44 1.21
C GLY A 187 0.79 2.01 1.62
N ALA A 188 0.21 1.24 0.71
CA ALA A 188 0.00 -0.20 0.86
C ALA A 188 1.03 -0.96 0.02
N LEU A 189 1.80 -1.83 0.66
CA LEU A 189 2.87 -2.62 0.02
C LEU A 189 2.40 -4.07 -0.15
N GLY A 190 2.64 -4.65 -1.32
CA GLY A 190 2.32 -6.05 -1.62
C GLY A 190 3.59 -6.88 -1.81
N THR A 191 4.28 -6.66 -2.93
CA THR A 191 5.47 -7.42 -3.34
C THR A 191 6.61 -7.40 -2.33
N ALA A 192 6.73 -6.33 -1.52
CA ALA A 192 7.71 -6.22 -0.44
C ALA A 192 7.62 -7.37 0.58
N PHE A 193 6.43 -7.91 0.82
CA PHE A 193 6.19 -8.96 1.81
C PHE A 193 6.24 -10.39 1.23
N LEU A 194 6.39 -10.57 -0.08
CA LEU A 194 6.30 -11.90 -0.70
C LEU A 194 7.48 -12.84 -0.37
N ARG A 195 8.57 -12.31 0.17
CA ARG A 195 9.75 -13.06 0.67
C ARG A 195 9.82 -13.16 2.20
N CYS A 196 8.85 -12.60 2.93
CA CYS A 196 8.83 -12.70 4.39
C CYS A 196 8.66 -14.17 4.84
N PRO A 197 9.30 -14.59 5.96
CA PRO A 197 9.13 -15.94 6.50
C PRO A 197 7.69 -16.27 6.92
N GLU A 198 6.85 -15.26 7.18
CA GLU A 198 5.42 -15.41 7.44
C GLU A 198 4.56 -15.56 6.17
N ALA A 199 5.13 -15.41 4.97
CA ALA A 199 4.37 -15.41 3.72
C ALA A 199 4.12 -16.82 3.18
N GLY A 200 2.86 -17.12 2.82
CA GLY A 200 2.45 -18.34 2.13
C GLY A 200 2.95 -18.48 0.68
N THR A 201 3.96 -17.73 0.27
CA THR A 201 4.56 -17.76 -1.06
C THR A 201 5.30 -19.08 -1.26
N SER A 202 4.92 -19.86 -2.29
CA SER A 202 5.62 -21.11 -2.65
C SER A 202 7.11 -20.87 -2.98
N SER A 203 7.98 -21.80 -2.59
CA SER A 203 9.46 -21.73 -2.78
C SER A 203 9.87 -21.27 -4.19
N ALA A 204 9.36 -21.90 -5.24
CA ALA A 204 9.65 -21.54 -6.63
C ALA A 204 9.32 -20.08 -6.99
N HIS A 205 8.38 -19.45 -6.28
CA HIS A 205 8.08 -18.03 -6.43
C HIS A 205 8.98 -17.14 -5.55
N GLN A 206 9.34 -17.57 -4.33
CA GLN A 206 10.37 -16.89 -3.52
C GLN A 206 11.73 -16.88 -4.24
N GLU A 207 12.14 -18.01 -4.82
CA GLU A 207 13.33 -18.13 -5.65
C GLU A 207 13.28 -17.24 -6.90
N ALA A 208 12.13 -17.13 -7.56
CA ALA A 208 11.97 -16.22 -8.69
C ALA A 208 12.05 -14.74 -8.26
N LEU A 209 11.49 -14.39 -7.10
CA LEU A 209 11.58 -13.05 -6.51
C LEU A 209 13.00 -12.69 -6.06
N ALA A 210 13.85 -13.69 -5.81
CA ALA A 210 15.25 -13.50 -5.43
C ALA A 210 16.21 -13.34 -6.62
N ARG A 211 15.74 -13.51 -7.87
CA ARG A 211 16.56 -13.38 -9.09
C ARG A 211 16.22 -12.07 -9.83
N ASP A 212 17.23 -11.23 -10.04
CA ASP A 212 17.16 -10.09 -10.96
C ASP A 212 17.50 -10.55 -12.40
N ASP A 213 16.68 -11.48 -12.92
CA ASP A 213 16.92 -12.14 -14.22
C ASP A 213 15.85 -11.85 -15.29
N ARG A 214 14.64 -11.44 -14.90
CA ARG A 214 13.48 -11.29 -15.80
C ARG A 214 12.61 -10.08 -15.44
N PRO A 215 12.23 -9.22 -16.41
CA PRO A 215 11.31 -8.12 -16.14
C PRO A 215 9.89 -8.63 -15.85
N THR A 216 9.05 -7.78 -15.27
CA THR A 216 7.62 -8.09 -15.11
C THR A 216 6.78 -7.62 -16.30
N ALA A 217 5.75 -8.39 -16.64
CA ALA A 217 4.80 -8.07 -17.71
C ALA A 217 3.35 -8.25 -17.24
N PHE A 218 2.42 -7.59 -17.93
CA PHE A 218 0.99 -7.82 -17.78
C PHE A 218 0.54 -9.04 -18.58
N THR A 219 -0.38 -9.83 -18.04
CA THR A 219 -1.01 -10.95 -18.74
C THR A 219 -2.41 -11.24 -18.22
N ARG A 220 -3.25 -11.85 -19.07
CA ARG A 220 -4.48 -12.54 -18.66
C ARG A 220 -4.31 -14.06 -18.56
N ALA A 221 -3.23 -14.63 -19.09
CA ALA A 221 -3.10 -16.08 -19.36
C ALA A 221 -3.38 -16.98 -18.15
N PHE A 222 -2.93 -16.58 -16.96
CA PHE A 222 -3.13 -17.37 -15.75
C PHE A 222 -4.56 -17.33 -15.19
N THR A 223 -5.39 -16.33 -15.51
CA THR A 223 -6.64 -16.09 -14.76
C THR A 223 -7.83 -15.55 -15.54
N GLY A 224 -7.64 -14.98 -16.72
CA GLY A 224 -8.67 -14.30 -17.50
C GLY A 224 -8.94 -12.85 -17.10
N ARG A 225 -8.18 -12.30 -16.14
CA ARG A 225 -8.15 -10.88 -15.77
C ARG A 225 -6.69 -10.39 -15.80
N LEU A 226 -6.47 -9.14 -16.16
CA LEU A 226 -5.15 -8.55 -16.33
C LEU A 226 -4.42 -8.47 -14.98
N GLY A 227 -3.20 -9.03 -14.93
CA GLY A 227 -2.34 -8.96 -13.76
C GLY A 227 -0.86 -8.98 -14.13
N ARG A 228 -0.03 -8.37 -13.29
CA ARG A 228 1.42 -8.26 -13.47
C ARG A 228 2.16 -9.37 -12.72
N GLY A 229 3.08 -10.03 -13.42
CA GLY A 229 4.03 -10.98 -12.82
C GLY A 229 5.39 -10.94 -13.48
N ILE A 230 6.38 -11.56 -12.84
CA ILE A 230 7.70 -11.86 -13.43
C ILE A 230 7.46 -12.68 -14.70
N ARG A 231 8.10 -12.32 -15.81
CA ARG A 231 7.98 -13.10 -17.06
C ARG A 231 8.46 -14.53 -16.84
N ASN A 232 7.76 -15.46 -17.47
CA ASN A 232 8.05 -16.88 -17.47
C ASN A 232 7.46 -17.50 -18.73
N ARG A 233 7.80 -18.76 -19.00
CA ARG A 233 7.44 -19.42 -20.25
C ARG A 233 5.93 -19.48 -20.50
N PHE A 234 5.10 -19.83 -19.51
CA PHE A 234 3.65 -19.86 -19.67
C PHE A 234 3.05 -18.46 -19.95
N LEU A 235 3.60 -17.40 -19.33
CA LEU A 235 3.20 -16.03 -19.64
C LEU A 235 3.52 -15.70 -21.10
N ASP A 236 4.75 -15.95 -21.53
CA ASP A 236 5.21 -15.59 -22.87
C ASP A 236 4.51 -16.40 -23.98
N GLU A 237 4.26 -17.70 -23.76
CA GLU A 237 3.57 -18.59 -24.71
C GLU A 237 2.08 -18.24 -24.91
N HIS A 238 1.39 -17.73 -23.88
CA HIS A 238 -0.07 -17.62 -23.88
C HIS A 238 -0.64 -16.20 -23.81
N THR A 239 0.13 -15.17 -23.44
CA THR A 239 -0.40 -13.80 -23.25
C THR A 239 -1.08 -13.24 -24.50
N ALA A 240 -0.55 -13.51 -25.70
CA ALA A 240 -1.10 -13.00 -26.95
C ALA A 240 -2.48 -13.58 -27.33
N ALA A 241 -2.86 -14.72 -26.75
CA ALA A 241 -4.13 -15.42 -27.01
C ALA A 241 -5.06 -15.46 -25.77
N ALA A 242 -4.68 -14.80 -24.67
CA ALA A 242 -5.38 -14.91 -23.39
C ALA A 242 -6.67 -14.05 -23.35
N PRO A 243 -7.87 -14.65 -23.22
CA PRO A 243 -9.12 -13.91 -23.24
C PRO A 243 -9.42 -13.21 -21.91
N THR A 244 -10.24 -12.15 -21.96
CA THR A 244 -10.93 -11.58 -20.80
C THR A 244 -12.06 -12.54 -20.38
N ALA A 245 -11.76 -13.43 -19.44
CA ALA A 245 -12.61 -14.54 -19.02
C ALA A 245 -12.27 -14.99 -17.58
N TYR A 246 -12.36 -14.06 -16.62
CA TYR A 246 -12.23 -14.33 -15.19
C TYR A 246 -13.60 -14.58 -14.55
N PRO A 247 -13.75 -15.60 -13.67
CA PRO A 247 -12.71 -16.50 -13.15
C PRO A 247 -12.53 -17.81 -13.96
N GLN A 248 -13.16 -17.95 -15.13
CA GLN A 248 -13.19 -19.21 -15.89
C GLN A 248 -11.77 -19.72 -16.25
N VAL A 249 -10.91 -18.84 -16.75
CA VAL A 249 -9.50 -19.17 -17.06
C VAL A 249 -8.70 -19.44 -15.78
N HIS A 250 -8.99 -18.73 -14.67
CA HIS A 250 -8.36 -19.00 -13.38
C HIS A 250 -8.65 -20.43 -12.88
N HIS A 251 -9.88 -20.92 -13.04
CA HIS A 251 -10.25 -22.29 -12.71
C HIS A 251 -9.61 -23.30 -13.67
N LEU A 252 -9.60 -23.00 -14.98
CA LEU A 252 -8.97 -23.85 -16.00
C LEU A 252 -7.47 -24.08 -15.76
N THR A 253 -6.73 -23.03 -15.37
CA THR A 253 -5.28 -23.13 -15.09
C THR A 253 -4.95 -23.59 -13.67
N ALA A 254 -5.91 -23.60 -12.74
CA ALA A 254 -5.62 -23.88 -11.32
C ALA A 254 -4.92 -25.24 -11.10
N PRO A 255 -5.31 -26.36 -11.74
CA PRO A 255 -4.59 -27.63 -11.60
C PRO A 255 -3.15 -27.57 -12.12
N LEU A 256 -2.91 -26.87 -13.25
CA LEU A 256 -1.57 -26.71 -13.82
C LEU A 256 -0.66 -25.87 -12.91
N ARG A 257 -1.17 -24.77 -12.37
CA ARG A 257 -0.44 -23.91 -11.42
C ARG A 257 -0.19 -24.62 -10.09
N ALA A 258 -1.10 -25.50 -9.66
CA ALA A 258 -0.88 -26.36 -8.49
C ALA A 258 0.19 -27.43 -8.75
N TYR A 259 0.16 -28.07 -9.92
CA TYR A 259 1.20 -29.02 -10.34
C TYR A 259 2.58 -28.35 -10.41
N GLY A 260 2.71 -27.18 -11.04
CA GLY A 260 3.95 -26.40 -11.08
C GLY A 260 4.53 -26.14 -9.69
N ARG A 261 3.70 -25.70 -8.72
CA ARG A 261 4.12 -25.55 -7.32
C ARG A 261 4.60 -26.86 -6.70
N SER A 262 3.96 -27.99 -6.99
CA SER A 262 4.32 -29.30 -6.42
C SER A 262 5.65 -29.86 -6.93
N ILE A 263 6.11 -29.45 -8.11
CA ILE A 263 7.40 -29.86 -8.69
C ILE A 263 8.48 -28.77 -8.66
N GLY A 264 8.16 -27.57 -8.13
CA GLY A 264 9.07 -26.42 -8.10
C GLY A 264 9.20 -25.66 -9.43
N ASP A 265 8.35 -25.94 -10.42
CA ASP A 265 8.43 -25.33 -11.75
C ASP A 265 7.83 -23.90 -11.76
N ALA A 266 8.71 -22.91 -11.68
CA ALA A 266 8.37 -21.49 -11.75
C ALA A 266 7.80 -21.06 -13.12
N ASP A 267 8.03 -21.80 -14.21
CA ASP A 267 7.50 -21.48 -15.54
C ASP A 267 6.01 -21.79 -15.71
N LEU A 268 5.43 -22.60 -14.81
CA LEU A 268 4.00 -22.93 -14.79
C LEU A 268 3.18 -22.14 -13.75
N ILE A 269 3.82 -21.28 -12.95
CA ILE A 269 3.19 -20.57 -11.82
C ILE A 269 2.88 -19.12 -12.20
N ASN A 270 1.80 -18.56 -11.64
CA ASN A 270 1.54 -17.12 -11.70
C ASN A 270 2.48 -16.35 -10.74
N LEU A 271 3.67 -15.98 -11.22
CA LEU A 271 4.70 -15.26 -10.46
C LEU A 271 4.33 -13.78 -10.22
N TRP A 272 3.22 -13.52 -9.54
CA TRP A 272 2.66 -12.19 -9.29
C TRP A 272 3.59 -11.29 -8.46
N ALA A 273 4.18 -10.29 -9.11
CA ALA A 273 5.14 -9.35 -8.53
C ALA A 273 5.08 -7.99 -9.24
N GLY A 274 5.31 -6.90 -8.51
CA GLY A 274 5.39 -5.55 -9.06
C GLY A 274 6.73 -5.28 -9.76
N GLN A 275 6.87 -4.16 -10.46
CA GLN A 275 8.09 -3.85 -11.23
C GLN A 275 9.37 -3.78 -10.38
N ALA A 276 9.26 -3.35 -9.12
CA ALA A 276 10.40 -3.22 -8.20
C ALA A 276 10.67 -4.49 -7.35
N TYR A 277 10.26 -5.68 -7.82
CA TYR A 277 10.25 -6.90 -6.99
C TYR A 277 11.61 -7.31 -6.44
N THR A 278 12.71 -6.98 -7.12
CA THR A 278 14.08 -7.31 -6.74
C THR A 278 14.54 -6.61 -5.46
N LEU A 279 13.79 -5.61 -4.99
CA LEU A 279 13.95 -4.97 -3.68
C LEU A 279 13.28 -5.75 -2.52
N ALA A 280 12.62 -6.89 -2.79
CA ALA A 280 12.05 -7.75 -1.75
C ALA A 280 13.17 -8.48 -0.98
N SER A 281 13.06 -8.50 0.35
CA SER A 281 14.06 -9.03 1.28
C SER A 281 13.46 -10.07 2.22
N ASP A 282 14.21 -11.09 2.63
CA ASP A 282 13.77 -12.20 3.48
C ASP A 282 13.59 -11.83 4.97
N LEU A 283 13.28 -10.57 5.27
CA LEU A 283 13.03 -10.08 6.62
C LEU A 283 11.60 -10.39 7.08
N PRO A 284 11.35 -10.55 8.39
CA PRO A 284 10.00 -10.55 8.97
C PRO A 284 9.17 -9.34 8.53
N ALA A 285 7.85 -9.52 8.42
CA ALA A 285 6.95 -8.47 7.95
C ALA A 285 6.95 -7.24 8.88
N GLU A 286 7.10 -7.46 10.19
CA GLU A 286 7.27 -6.40 11.19
C GLU A 286 8.52 -5.54 10.92
N GLU A 287 9.67 -6.17 10.65
CA GLU A 287 10.92 -5.46 10.33
C GLU A 287 10.80 -4.64 9.05
N ILE A 288 10.14 -5.16 8.00
CA ILE A 288 9.91 -4.40 6.77
C ILE A 288 9.06 -3.15 7.05
N VAL A 289 8.00 -3.25 7.86
CA VAL A 289 7.18 -2.08 8.25
C VAL A 289 8.00 -1.07 9.04
N HIS A 290 8.79 -1.51 10.03
CA HIS A 290 9.64 -0.61 10.82
C HIS A 290 10.76 0.05 10.00
N ARG A 291 11.39 -0.69 9.09
CA ARG A 291 12.38 -0.19 8.12
C ARG A 291 11.78 0.88 7.24
N VAL A 292 10.72 0.56 6.49
CA VAL A 292 10.06 1.47 5.54
C VAL A 292 9.54 2.74 6.24
N ALA A 293 8.94 2.61 7.42
CA ALA A 293 8.48 3.77 8.19
C ALA A 293 9.62 4.66 8.72
N THR A 294 10.81 4.11 8.97
CA THR A 294 11.98 4.86 9.44
C THR A 294 12.69 5.54 8.29
N GLU A 295 13.00 4.79 7.23
CA GLU A 295 13.54 5.30 5.96
C GLU A 295 12.68 6.44 5.39
N ALA A 296 11.34 6.34 5.47
CA ALA A 296 10.45 7.39 4.95
C ALA A 296 10.59 8.72 5.69
N ARG A 297 10.79 8.70 7.02
CA ARG A 297 11.04 9.92 7.80
C ARG A 297 12.37 10.56 7.41
N THR A 298 13.42 9.74 7.27
CA THR A 298 14.75 10.19 6.84
C THR A 298 14.71 10.77 5.43
N ALA A 299 14.01 10.13 4.50
CA ALA A 299 13.87 10.60 3.12
C ALA A 299 13.09 11.92 3.02
N LEU A 300 12.02 12.09 3.81
CA LEU A 300 11.26 13.35 3.87
C LEU A 300 12.10 14.50 4.44
N GLU A 301 12.87 14.27 5.51
CA GLU A 301 13.74 15.29 6.10
C GLU A 301 14.92 15.65 5.17
N ALA A 302 15.54 14.67 4.51
CA ALA A 302 16.56 14.92 3.50
C ALA A 302 16.00 15.71 2.30
N ALA A 303 14.81 15.36 1.80
CA ALA A 303 14.15 16.11 0.74
C ALA A 303 13.80 17.55 1.17
N ARG A 304 13.40 17.76 2.43
CA ARG A 304 13.17 19.10 3.00
C ARG A 304 14.45 19.94 3.00
N GLN A 305 15.57 19.37 3.46
CA GLN A 305 16.87 20.05 3.51
C GLN A 305 17.41 20.47 2.14
N LEU A 306 16.99 19.81 1.06
CA LEU A 306 17.32 20.19 -0.32
C LEU A 306 16.50 21.39 -0.86
N LEU A 307 15.44 21.80 -0.16
CA LEU A 307 14.54 22.89 -0.56
C LEU A 307 14.73 24.18 0.26
N GLY A 308 15.29 24.08 1.48
CA GLY A 308 15.58 25.20 2.39
C GLY A 308 14.72 25.22 3.66
#